data_AF-A0A9Q7UMB2-F1
#
_entry.id   AF-A0A9Q7UMB2-F1
#
_cell.length_a   1.000
_cell.length_b   1.000
_cell.length_c   1.000
_cell.angle_alpha   90.00
_cell.angle_beta   90.00
_cell.angle_gamma   90.00
#
_symmetry.space_group_name_H-M   'P 1'
#
loop_
_entity.id
_entity.type
_entity.pdbx_description
1 polymer ?
#
loop_
_entity_poly.entity_id
_entity_poly.type
_entity_poly.pdbx_seq_one_letter_code
_entity_poly.pdbx_strand_id
1 'polypeptide(L)'
;MTQASTSAANFGLLLTAVINVKPRLLLILRTTRHAAETSDSKHTCFTHWAGDLTTAEVCPQLTSLGRKELKIKDAAMKDFTMDKPTDSFKIRYPNHGGVSLKYWNFDPNTGCKDILIKGGDNDIWRIWVSDEDGNDRDIDTLNTQFDYKTFCSKWIHIHIKKRVWD
;
A
#
# COMPACT_ATOMS: atom_id res chain seq x y z
N MET A 1 25.18 26.68 41.12
CA MET A 1 25.96 26.47 39.88
C MET A 1 25.34 25.31 39.14
N THR A 2 24.76 25.60 37.98
CA THR A 2 23.91 24.71 37.18
C THR A 2 24.80 23.85 36.28
N GLN A 3 24.77 22.52 36.41
CA GLN A 3 25.36 21.62 35.43
C GLN A 3 24.26 21.16 34.46
N ALA A 4 24.38 21.61 33.21
CA ALA A 4 23.52 21.24 32.12
C ALA A 4 23.83 19.81 31.66
N SER A 5 22.80 18.96 31.64
CA SER A 5 22.80 17.67 30.96
C SER A 5 22.74 17.92 29.45
N THR A 6 23.79 17.55 28.72
CA THR A 6 23.78 17.50 27.26
C THR A 6 22.95 16.32 26.80
N SER A 7 21.67 16.56 26.51
CA SER A 7 20.82 15.65 25.75
C SER A 7 21.25 15.66 24.28
N ALA A 8 21.82 14.56 23.81
CA ALA A 8 22.08 14.33 22.39
C ALA A 8 20.73 14.23 21.64
N ALA A 9 20.40 15.25 20.86
CA ALA A 9 19.29 15.20 19.92
C ALA A 9 19.66 14.28 18.75
N ASN A 10 19.11 13.06 18.76
CA ASN A 10 19.14 12.17 17.59
C ASN A 10 18.32 12.82 16.47
N PHE A 11 19.00 13.48 15.54
CA PHE A 11 18.43 13.88 14.26
C PHE A 11 18.03 12.62 13.49
N GLY A 12 16.74 12.31 13.52
CA GLY A 12 16.14 11.25 12.71
C GLY A 12 16.36 11.55 11.23
N LEU A 13 17.24 10.77 10.60
CA LEU A 13 17.51 10.83 9.17
C LEU A 13 16.21 10.54 8.40
N LEU A 14 15.62 11.56 7.80
CA LEU A 14 14.42 11.44 6.97
C LEU A 14 14.83 10.84 5.62
N LEU A 15 14.87 9.50 5.51
CA LEU A 15 15.10 8.85 4.22
C LEU A 15 13.86 9.10 3.34
N THR A 16 14.01 9.99 2.37
CA THR A 16 13.00 10.21 1.34
C THR A 16 13.33 9.25 0.20
N ALA A 17 12.68 8.09 0.16
CA ALA A 17 12.85 7.16 -0.96
C ALA A 17 11.97 7.65 -2.12
N VAL A 18 12.59 8.04 -3.23
CA VAL A 18 11.88 8.30 -4.50
C VAL A 18 11.84 6.98 -5.25
N ILE A 19 10.76 6.20 -5.10
CA ILE A 19 10.50 5.09 -6.02
C ILE A 19 10.22 5.70 -7.40
N ASN A 20 10.57 4.99 -8.48
CA ASN A 20 10.48 5.46 -9.86
C ASN A 20 9.02 5.85 -10.23
N VAL A 21 8.61 7.08 -9.90
CA VAL A 21 7.32 7.64 -10.25
C VAL A 21 7.46 8.19 -11.67
N LYS A 22 6.73 7.61 -12.63
CA LYS A 22 6.59 8.17 -13.98
C LYS A 22 6.27 9.67 -13.91
N PRO A 23 6.71 10.48 -14.87
CA PRO A 23 7.06 11.90 -14.68
C PRO A 23 5.86 12.86 -14.59
N ARG A 24 4.78 12.51 -13.89
CA ARG A 24 3.60 13.38 -13.75
C ARG A 24 3.07 13.62 -12.35
N LEU A 25 3.62 13.05 -11.28
CA LEU A 25 3.23 13.47 -9.93
C LEU A 25 4.29 13.10 -8.88
N LEU A 26 4.47 13.96 -7.88
CA LEU A 26 5.43 13.75 -6.79
C LEU A 26 4.74 12.97 -5.65
N LEU A 27 4.82 11.64 -5.68
CA LEU A 27 4.50 10.81 -4.49
C LEU A 27 5.71 10.85 -3.56
N ILE A 28 5.54 11.30 -2.31
CA ILE A 28 6.58 11.08 -1.29
C ILE A 28 6.31 9.74 -0.62
N LEU A 29 7.38 9.00 -0.39
CA LEU A 29 7.38 7.93 0.58
C LEU A 29 8.10 8.43 1.81
N ARG A 30 7.38 8.51 2.92
CA ARG A 30 7.98 8.77 4.22
C ARG A 30 7.97 7.51 5.04
N THR A 31 9.13 7.14 5.54
CA THR A 31 9.29 6.09 6.54
C THR A 31 8.80 6.61 7.90
N THR A 32 7.73 6.05 8.45
CA THR A 32 7.27 6.37 9.80
C THR A 32 7.29 5.13 10.68
N ARG A 33 8.23 5.08 11.63
CA ARG A 33 8.40 3.95 12.58
C ARG A 33 7.22 3.71 13.53
N HIS A 34 6.14 4.51 13.48
CA HIS A 34 5.16 4.59 14.59
C HIS A 34 3.68 4.61 14.16
N ALA A 35 3.34 4.55 12.87
CA ALA A 35 1.98 4.92 12.45
C ALA A 35 0.95 3.79 12.36
N ALA A 36 1.33 2.51 12.53
CA ALA A 36 0.40 1.39 12.29
C ALA A 36 -0.38 0.93 13.54
N GLU A 37 0.23 0.97 14.73
CA GLU A 37 -0.38 0.37 15.94
C GLU A 37 -1.30 1.34 16.71
N THR A 38 -1.14 2.65 16.55
CA THR A 38 -1.95 3.67 17.24
C THR A 38 -2.86 4.47 16.30
N SER A 39 -2.98 4.07 15.02
CA SER A 39 -3.84 4.76 14.05
C SER A 39 -5.30 4.39 14.21
N ASP A 40 -6.17 5.36 13.89
CA ASP A 40 -7.62 5.21 13.73
C ASP A 40 -7.97 3.82 13.17
N SER A 41 -8.88 3.10 13.84
CA SER A 41 -9.27 1.75 13.46
C SER A 41 -9.85 1.67 12.04
N LYS A 42 -10.34 2.78 11.50
CA LYS A 42 -10.88 2.87 10.14
C LYS A 42 -9.80 3.15 9.09
N HIS A 43 -8.60 3.55 9.52
CA HIS A 43 -7.53 3.91 8.59
C HIS A 43 -6.91 2.64 8.01
N THR A 44 -7.21 2.36 6.74
CA THR A 44 -6.73 1.17 6.04
C THR A 44 -5.21 1.06 6.06
N CYS A 45 -4.71 -0.09 6.45
CA CYS A 45 -3.30 -0.46 6.41
C CYS A 45 -3.12 -1.64 5.47
N PHE A 46 -2.05 -1.62 4.68
CA PHE A 46 -1.74 -2.66 3.72
C PHE A 46 -0.44 -3.35 4.12
N THR A 47 -0.42 -4.67 3.95
CA THR A 47 0.78 -5.49 4.15
C THR A 47 0.97 -6.42 2.98
N HIS A 48 2.17 -6.43 2.42
CA HIS A 48 2.56 -7.49 1.49
C HIS A 48 2.97 -8.75 2.26
N TRP A 49 2.15 -9.79 2.22
CA TRP A 49 2.59 -11.13 2.62
C TRP A 49 3.47 -11.77 1.54
N ALA A 50 3.31 -11.40 0.27
CA ALA A 50 4.21 -11.76 -0.82
C ALA A 50 4.40 -10.59 -1.82
N GLY A 51 5.66 -10.32 -2.18
CA GLY A 51 6.07 -9.10 -2.90
C GLY A 51 6.39 -7.95 -1.95
N ASP A 52 6.60 -6.76 -2.52
CA ASP A 52 6.81 -5.48 -1.81
C ASP A 52 6.73 -4.31 -2.80
N LEU A 53 6.89 -3.08 -2.30
CA LEU A 53 6.84 -1.87 -3.12
C LEU A 53 8.15 -1.50 -3.81
N THR A 54 9.27 -2.19 -3.57
CA THR A 54 10.63 -1.76 -4.01
C THR A 54 10.71 -1.44 -5.49
N THR A 55 10.01 -2.20 -6.32
CA THR A 55 9.97 -2.00 -7.78
C THR A 55 8.56 -1.66 -8.29
N ALA A 56 7.66 -1.26 -7.40
CA ALA A 56 6.28 -0.97 -7.75
C ALA A 56 6.15 0.46 -8.30
N GLU A 57 5.24 0.65 -9.25
CA GLU A 57 4.82 1.97 -9.72
C GLU A 57 3.55 2.35 -8.97
N VAL A 58 3.60 3.41 -8.15
CA VAL A 58 2.43 3.93 -7.45
C VAL A 58 1.94 5.20 -8.13
N CYS A 59 0.70 5.14 -8.61
CA CYS A 59 0.01 6.21 -9.33
C CYS A 59 -1.14 6.74 -8.48
N PRO A 60 -1.00 7.91 -7.81
CA PRO A 60 -2.13 8.61 -7.23
C PRO A 60 -3.19 8.94 -8.28
N GLN A 61 -4.46 8.69 -7.97
CA GLN A 61 -5.59 9.06 -8.84
C GLN A 61 -5.97 10.52 -8.55
N LEU A 62 -5.99 11.38 -9.57
CA LEU A 62 -6.27 12.80 -9.42
C LEU A 62 -7.76 13.04 -9.11
N THR A 63 -8.10 13.15 -7.83
CA THR A 63 -9.44 13.56 -7.38
C THR A 63 -9.43 14.90 -6.64
N SER A 64 -8.26 15.37 -6.19
CA SER A 64 -8.09 16.63 -5.46
C SER A 64 -6.76 17.29 -5.82
N LEU A 65 -6.68 18.63 -5.77
CA LEU A 65 -5.49 19.43 -6.05
C LEU A 65 -4.39 19.34 -4.96
N GLY A 66 -4.46 18.32 -4.09
CA GLY A 66 -3.55 18.12 -2.97
C GLY A 66 -2.40 17.16 -3.30
N ARG A 67 -1.29 17.31 -2.57
CA ARG A 67 -0.23 16.31 -2.54
C ARG A 67 -0.79 15.03 -1.90
N LYS A 68 -0.77 13.93 -2.66
CA LYS A 68 -1.09 12.59 -2.15
C LYS A 68 0.20 11.95 -1.66
N GLU A 69 0.13 11.28 -0.53
CA GLU A 69 1.30 10.69 0.11
C GLU A 69 0.98 9.28 0.59
N LEU A 70 1.90 8.35 0.30
CA LEU A 70 1.85 6.98 0.76
C LEU A 70 2.94 6.83 1.83
N LYS A 71 2.51 6.53 3.06
CA LYS A 71 3.39 6.32 4.20
C LYS A 71 3.83 4.87 4.21
N ILE A 72 5.13 4.64 4.27
CA ILE A 72 5.70 3.29 4.36
C ILE A 72 6.23 3.14 5.78
N LYS A 73 6.04 1.98 6.40
CA LYS A 73 6.45 1.76 7.79
C LYS A 73 7.98 1.78 7.95
N ASP A 74 8.69 1.04 7.10
CA ASP A 74 10.14 0.82 7.19
C ASP A 74 10.77 0.49 5.82
N ALA A 75 12.06 0.19 5.82
CA ALA A 75 12.83 -0.11 4.60
C ALA A 75 12.47 -1.46 3.95
N ALA A 76 11.67 -2.31 4.59
CA ALA A 76 11.22 -3.56 3.97
C ALA A 76 10.15 -3.32 2.88
N MET A 77 9.57 -2.11 2.80
CA MET A 77 8.62 -1.73 1.74
C MET A 77 7.38 -2.63 1.68
N LYS A 78 7.06 -3.36 2.78
CA LYS A 78 5.94 -4.29 2.87
C LYS A 78 4.67 -3.65 3.40
N ASP A 79 4.81 -2.86 4.46
CA ASP A 79 3.72 -2.24 5.18
C ASP A 79 3.56 -0.78 4.78
N PHE A 80 2.35 -0.38 4.41
CA PHE A 80 2.07 0.99 4.01
C PHE A 80 0.62 1.42 4.23
N THR A 81 0.38 2.73 4.18
CA THR A 81 -0.95 3.34 4.21
C THR A 81 -0.96 4.66 3.44
N MET A 82 -2.14 5.16 3.09
CA MET A 82 -2.28 6.52 2.57
C MET A 82 -2.24 7.52 3.72
N ASP A 83 -1.60 8.68 3.56
CA ASP A 83 -1.64 9.76 4.55
C ASP A 83 -3.08 10.23 4.82
N LYS A 84 -3.87 10.37 3.74
CA LYS A 84 -5.29 10.65 3.79
C LYS A 84 -6.06 9.40 3.33
N PRO A 85 -6.89 8.78 4.17
CA PRO A 85 -7.63 7.57 3.81
C PRO A 85 -8.53 7.74 2.57
N THR A 86 -9.07 8.94 2.35
CA THR A 86 -9.94 9.23 1.20
C THR A 86 -9.20 9.35 -0.14
N ASP A 87 -7.87 9.38 -0.12
CA ASP A 87 -7.08 9.46 -1.34
C ASP A 87 -7.00 8.10 -2.05
N SER A 88 -7.46 8.08 -3.30
CA SER A 88 -7.34 6.92 -4.18
C SER A 88 -5.96 6.79 -4.82
N PHE A 89 -5.53 5.54 -5.02
CA PHE A 89 -4.26 5.21 -5.66
C PHE A 89 -4.37 3.92 -6.48
N LYS A 90 -3.38 3.72 -7.36
CA LYS A 90 -3.16 2.48 -8.09
C LYS A 90 -1.70 2.06 -7.93
N ILE A 91 -1.46 0.80 -7.65
CA ILE A 91 -0.12 0.20 -7.68
C ILE A 91 -0.05 -0.74 -8.88
N ARG A 92 1.01 -0.61 -9.69
CA ARG A 92 1.39 -1.58 -10.72
C ARG A 92 2.70 -2.23 -10.30
N TYR A 93 2.85 -3.51 -10.58
CA TYR A 93 4.07 -4.27 -10.30
C TYR A 93 4.71 -4.74 -11.62
N PRO A 94 5.49 -3.89 -12.32
CA PRO A 94 6.04 -4.21 -13.64
C PRO A 94 6.87 -5.50 -13.65
N ASN A 95 7.70 -5.70 -12.63
CA ASN A 95 8.56 -6.88 -12.51
C ASN A 95 7.80 -8.17 -12.15
N HIS A 96 6.53 -8.06 -11.81
CA HIS A 96 5.64 -9.17 -11.48
C HIS A 96 4.53 -9.30 -12.52
N GLY A 97 4.91 -9.25 -13.80
CA GLY A 97 3.99 -9.41 -14.93
C GLY A 97 3.06 -8.23 -15.19
N GLY A 98 3.20 -7.13 -14.44
CA GLY A 98 2.34 -5.97 -14.58
C GLY A 98 0.99 -6.11 -13.86
N VAL A 99 0.86 -7.06 -12.92
CA VAL A 99 -0.32 -7.13 -12.03
C VAL A 99 -0.52 -5.78 -11.34
N SER A 100 -1.76 -5.44 -10.99
CA SER A 100 -2.05 -4.17 -10.36
C SER A 100 -3.20 -4.23 -9.37
N LEU A 101 -3.19 -3.28 -8.44
CA LEU A 101 -4.22 -3.05 -7.43
C LEU A 101 -4.67 -1.59 -7.53
N LYS A 102 -5.97 -1.35 -7.44
CA LYS A 102 -6.56 -0.01 -7.34
C LYS A 102 -7.36 0.07 -6.04
N TYR A 103 -7.20 1.18 -5.31
CA TYR A 103 -7.92 1.51 -4.07
C TYR A 103 -8.70 2.82 -4.27
N TRP A 104 -9.98 2.83 -3.93
CA TRP A 104 -10.84 4.03 -3.99
C TRP A 104 -12.09 3.90 -3.11
N ASN A 105 -12.95 4.92 -3.17
CA ASN A 105 -14.26 4.95 -2.49
C ASN A 105 -14.22 4.68 -0.98
N PHE A 106 -13.21 5.23 -0.29
CA PHE A 106 -13.13 5.10 1.15
C PHE A 106 -14.23 5.93 1.84
N ASP A 107 -15.06 5.28 2.64
CA ASP A 107 -16.06 5.93 3.49
C ASP A 107 -15.50 6.15 4.90
N PRO A 108 -15.27 7.40 5.34
CA PRO A 108 -14.71 7.69 6.67
C PRO A 108 -15.64 7.30 7.82
N ASN A 109 -16.93 7.10 7.57
CA ASN A 109 -17.87 6.70 8.62
C ASN A 109 -17.75 5.22 8.94
N THR A 110 -17.53 4.37 7.93
CA THR A 110 -17.51 2.91 8.07
C THR A 110 -16.10 2.32 7.99
N GLY A 111 -15.13 3.01 7.39
CA GLY A 111 -13.81 2.45 7.06
C GLY A 111 -13.82 1.54 5.83
N CYS A 112 -14.98 1.41 5.16
CA CYS A 112 -15.12 0.59 3.97
C CYS A 112 -14.48 1.25 2.76
N LYS A 113 -13.95 0.42 1.85
CA LYS A 113 -13.21 0.83 0.66
C LYS A 113 -13.38 -0.19 -0.45
N ASP A 114 -13.14 0.27 -1.66
CA ASP A 114 -13.22 -0.52 -2.86
C ASP A 114 -11.81 -0.89 -3.32
N ILE A 115 -11.59 -2.18 -3.55
CA ILE A 115 -10.34 -2.72 -4.07
C ILE A 115 -10.63 -3.54 -5.33
N LEU A 116 -9.95 -3.19 -6.43
CA LEU A 116 -9.90 -4.00 -7.64
C LEU A 116 -8.48 -4.45 -7.88
N ILE A 117 -8.35 -5.72 -8.19
CA ILE A 117 -7.12 -6.32 -8.66
C ILE A 117 -7.23 -6.63 -10.15
N LYS A 118 -6.10 -6.56 -10.83
CA LYS A 118 -5.97 -6.91 -12.25
C LYS A 118 -4.75 -7.79 -12.44
N GLY A 119 -4.95 -8.90 -13.15
CA GLY A 119 -3.90 -9.76 -13.65
C GLY A 119 -2.95 -9.03 -14.62
N GLY A 120 -1.71 -9.48 -14.66
CA GLY A 120 -0.69 -8.91 -15.54
C GLY A 120 -0.91 -9.25 -17.01
N ASP A 121 -0.11 -8.63 -17.88
CA ASP A 121 0.00 -9.06 -19.28
C ASP A 121 0.73 -10.41 -19.37
N ASN A 122 1.56 -10.72 -18.37
CA ASN A 122 2.17 -12.02 -18.17
C ASN A 122 1.34 -12.85 -17.18
N ASP A 123 0.70 -13.89 -17.69
CA ASP A 123 -0.22 -14.77 -16.96
C ASP A 123 0.48 -15.69 -15.95
N ILE A 124 1.82 -15.81 -15.99
CA ILE A 124 2.56 -16.54 -14.96
C ILE A 124 2.47 -15.83 -13.62
N TRP A 125 2.12 -14.55 -13.55
CA TRP A 125 1.98 -13.82 -12.31
C TRP A 125 0.50 -13.63 -11.96
N ARG A 126 0.17 -13.80 -10.68
CA ARG A 126 -1.15 -13.51 -10.14
C ARG A 126 -1.05 -12.62 -8.91
N ILE A 127 -2.09 -11.85 -8.72
CA ILE A 127 -2.34 -11.06 -7.51
C ILE A 127 -3.61 -11.56 -6.84
N TRP A 128 -3.62 -11.59 -5.52
CA TRP A 128 -4.82 -11.77 -4.72
C TRP A 128 -4.74 -10.91 -3.47
N VAL A 129 -5.90 -10.61 -2.90
CA VAL A 129 -6.06 -9.79 -1.70
C VAL A 129 -6.95 -10.53 -0.71
N SER A 130 -6.60 -10.38 0.57
CA SER A 130 -7.38 -10.87 1.70
C SER A 130 -7.49 -9.75 2.74
N ASP A 131 -8.56 -9.71 3.52
CA ASP A 131 -8.64 -8.91 4.75
C ASP A 131 -8.10 -9.69 5.98
N GLU A 132 -8.20 -9.08 7.16
CA GLU A 132 -7.80 -9.71 8.42
C GLU A 132 -8.81 -10.73 8.96
N ASP A 133 -10.01 -10.78 8.37
CA ASP A 133 -11.16 -11.52 8.89
C ASP A 133 -11.30 -12.87 8.19
N GLY A 134 -10.37 -13.79 8.45
CA GLY A 134 -10.43 -15.15 7.92
C GLY A 134 -9.10 -15.64 7.40
N ASN A 135 -9.15 -16.67 6.56
CA ASN A 135 -7.99 -17.28 5.91
C ASN A 135 -8.19 -17.45 4.40
N ASP A 136 -9.26 -16.86 3.86
CA ASP A 136 -9.66 -16.99 2.47
C ASP A 136 -9.03 -15.91 1.59
N ARG A 137 -9.01 -16.19 0.28
CA ARG A 137 -8.62 -15.20 -0.72
C ARG A 137 -9.89 -14.49 -1.16
N ASP A 138 -10.14 -13.34 -0.57
CA ASP A 138 -11.33 -12.56 -0.82
C ASP A 138 -11.52 -12.19 -2.30
N ILE A 139 -10.41 -11.85 -2.97
CA ILE A 139 -10.36 -11.64 -4.43
C ILE A 139 -9.08 -12.23 -5.00
N ASP A 140 -9.16 -12.95 -6.12
CA ASP A 140 -8.02 -13.68 -6.73
C ASP A 140 -8.08 -13.65 -8.27
N THR A 141 -6.96 -13.24 -8.90
CA THR A 141 -6.80 -13.25 -10.36
C THR A 141 -6.32 -14.59 -10.93
N LEU A 142 -6.43 -15.68 -10.16
CA LEU A 142 -6.07 -17.03 -10.62
C LEU A 142 -6.88 -17.45 -11.85
N ASN A 143 -8.20 -17.26 -11.81
CA ASN A 143 -9.13 -17.72 -12.85
C ASN A 143 -9.78 -16.58 -13.64
N THR A 144 -9.47 -15.33 -13.30
CA THR A 144 -10.05 -14.13 -13.92
C THR A 144 -8.97 -13.09 -14.18
N GLN A 145 -9.17 -12.22 -15.17
CA GLN A 145 -8.25 -11.10 -15.41
C GLN A 145 -8.45 -9.96 -14.40
N PHE A 146 -9.65 -9.85 -13.82
CA PHE A 146 -10.02 -8.81 -12.87
C PHE A 146 -10.88 -9.41 -11.78
N ASP A 147 -10.74 -8.88 -10.57
CA ASP A 147 -11.61 -9.20 -9.45
C ASP A 147 -11.73 -7.99 -8.52
N TYR A 148 -12.81 -7.92 -7.76
CA TYR A 148 -13.23 -6.73 -7.04
C TYR A 148 -14.10 -7.06 -5.82
N LYS A 149 -13.83 -6.37 -4.70
CA LYS A 149 -14.66 -6.44 -3.49
C LYS A 149 -14.57 -5.14 -2.70
N THR A 150 -15.64 -4.83 -1.98
CA THR A 150 -15.63 -3.79 -0.93
C THR A 150 -15.18 -4.43 0.38
N PHE A 151 -14.12 -3.89 0.97
CA PHE A 151 -13.53 -4.36 2.23
C PHE A 151 -13.80 -3.35 3.33
N CYS A 152 -14.05 -3.79 4.56
CA CYS A 152 -14.28 -2.90 5.71
C CYS A 152 -13.24 -3.04 6.83
N SER A 153 -12.43 -4.10 6.82
CA SER A 153 -11.42 -4.36 7.86
C SER A 153 -10.19 -3.45 7.74
N LYS A 154 -9.48 -3.22 8.84
CA LYS A 154 -8.37 -2.26 8.87
C LYS A 154 -7.22 -2.77 8.01
N TRP A 155 -6.88 -4.04 8.15
CA TRP A 155 -5.74 -4.65 7.49
C TRP A 155 -6.14 -5.34 6.19
N ILE A 156 -5.35 -5.05 5.15
CA ILE A 156 -5.48 -5.63 3.82
C ILE A 156 -4.16 -6.29 3.44
N HIS A 157 -4.22 -7.59 3.15
CA HIS A 157 -3.08 -8.41 2.82
C HIS A 157 -2.97 -8.60 1.31
N ILE A 158 -1.84 -8.18 0.74
CA ILE A 158 -1.57 -8.27 -0.69
C ILE A 158 -0.59 -9.42 -0.94
N HIS A 159 -0.92 -10.24 -1.93
CA HIS A 159 -0.02 -11.29 -2.41
C HIS A 159 0.20 -11.21 -3.89
N ILE A 160 1.48 -11.21 -4.26
CA ILE A 160 1.93 -11.30 -5.63
C ILE A 160 2.82 -12.52 -5.74
N LYS A 161 2.44 -13.47 -6.59
CA LYS A 161 3.23 -14.69 -6.79
C LYS A 161 3.07 -15.25 -8.18
N LYS A 162 3.97 -16.17 -8.53
CA LYS A 162 3.81 -16.96 -9.74
C LYS A 162 2.63 -17.92 -9.61
N ARG A 163 1.88 -18.14 -10.69
CA ARG A 163 1.01 -19.30 -10.88
C ARG A 163 1.94 -20.51 -10.94
N VAL A 164 1.99 -21.26 -9.84
CA VAL A 164 2.50 -22.62 -9.91
C VAL A 164 1.30 -23.45 -10.33
N TRP A 165 1.42 -24.10 -11.50
CA TRP A 165 0.50 -25.14 -11.91
C TRP A 165 0.90 -26.38 -11.10
N ASP A 166 0.29 -26.55 -9.93
CA ASP A 166 0.38 -27.78 -9.16
C ASP A 166 -0.68 -28.77 -9.65
#